data_AF-A0A0F0LGA6-F1
#
_entry.id   AF-A0A0F0LGA6-F1
#
_cell.length_a   1.000
_cell.length_b   1.000
_cell.length_c   1.000
_cell.angle_alpha   90.00
_cell.angle_beta   90.00
_cell.angle_gamma   90.00
#
_symmetry.space_group_name_H-M   'P 1'
#
loop_
_entity.id
_entity.type
_entity.pdbx_description
1 polymer ?
#
loop_
_entity_poly.entity_id
_entity_poly.type
_entity_poly.pdbx_seq_one_letter_code
_entity_poly.pdbx_strand_id
1 'polypeptide(L)'
;MAAPEIVPYDPTWPSVASQWIERIRDAFARAGVPAAEFQHIGSTAVPGLAAKPYLDLQVLVPAIPDERAVSAALGPLLIERARGSRPDSPGVDTDIPRPGSDPRHHEKLLYFRELDQNGPVRGLILHIRRGDSPFSDFVVSFRDWLRADPAASAEYERLKRHLAEENAHAADYDDYTRAKSAFMDRAQTAMGWPRASAPSSGTAPSLEG
;
A
#
# COMPACT_ATOMS: atom_id res chain seq x y z
N MET A 1 9.24 21.47 -2.93
CA MET A 1 9.01 20.67 -1.71
C MET A 1 10.35 20.15 -1.23
N ALA A 2 10.59 20.05 0.08
CA ALA A 2 11.81 19.44 0.60
C ALA A 2 11.85 17.93 0.26
N ALA A 3 13.06 17.38 0.11
CA ALA A 3 13.27 15.95 -0.08
C ALA A 3 12.51 15.13 0.98
N PRO A 4 11.90 13.98 0.63
CA PRO A 4 11.26 13.13 1.62
C PRO A 4 12.31 12.55 2.57
N GLU A 5 12.32 13.02 3.83
CA GLU A 5 13.24 12.54 4.87
C GLU A 5 12.96 11.07 5.23
N ILE A 6 14.00 10.24 5.17
CA ILE A 6 13.98 8.84 5.61
C ILE A 6 14.52 8.76 7.04
N VAL A 7 13.68 8.33 7.97
CA VAL A 7 14.02 8.20 9.40
C VAL A 7 14.22 6.73 9.79
N PRO A 8 14.99 6.42 10.85
CA PRO A 8 15.08 5.07 11.41
C PRO A 8 13.70 4.49 11.72
N TYR A 9 13.59 3.17 11.71
CA TYR A 9 12.37 2.48 12.08
C TYR A 9 11.93 2.85 13.50
N ASP A 10 10.67 3.26 13.65
CA ASP A 10 10.06 3.51 14.95
C ASP A 10 9.19 2.30 15.35
N PRO A 11 9.48 1.63 16.49
CA PRO A 11 8.72 0.46 16.94
C PRO A 11 7.27 0.77 17.33
N THR A 12 6.89 2.05 17.44
CA THR A 12 5.51 2.46 17.72
C THR A 12 4.63 2.44 16.47
N TRP A 13 5.20 2.46 15.25
CA TRP A 13 4.43 2.53 14.00
C TRP A 13 3.31 1.48 13.87
N PRO A 14 3.51 0.18 14.20
CA PRO A 14 2.43 -0.81 14.13
C PRO A 14 1.26 -0.49 15.06
N SER A 15 1.53 0.04 16.27
CA SER A 15 0.49 0.41 17.23
C SER A 15 -0.30 1.64 16.75
N VAL A 16 0.40 2.63 16.19
CA VAL A 16 -0.22 3.84 15.62
C VAL A 16 -1.07 3.48 14.41
N ALA A 17 -0.59 2.58 13.54
CA ALA A 17 -1.36 2.05 12.41
C ALA A 17 -2.63 1.32 12.86
N SER A 18 -2.53 0.49 13.91
CA SER A 18 -3.69 -0.23 14.46
C SER A 18 -4.77 0.73 14.98
N GLN A 19 -4.38 1.78 15.70
CA GLN A 19 -5.31 2.81 16.19
C GLN A 19 -5.99 3.57 15.04
N TRP A 20 -5.26 3.87 13.96
CA TRP A 20 -5.86 4.51 12.78
C TRP A 20 -6.81 3.56 12.04
N ILE A 21 -6.43 2.29 11.90
CA ILE A 21 -7.30 1.26 11.31
C ILE A 21 -8.63 1.15 12.07
N GLU A 22 -8.60 1.15 13.41
CA GLU A 22 -9.82 1.11 14.24
C GLU A 22 -10.70 2.34 13.99
N ARG A 23 -10.13 3.55 14.00
CA ARG A 23 -10.88 4.79 13.73
C ARG A 23 -11.53 4.79 12.35
N ILE A 24 -10.80 4.34 11.32
CA ILE A 24 -11.29 4.28 9.94
C ILE A 24 -12.39 3.21 9.82
N ARG A 25 -12.19 2.03 10.43
CA ARG A 25 -13.18 0.95 10.46
C ARG A 25 -14.49 1.43 11.08
N ASP A 26 -14.41 2.11 12.23
CA ASP A 26 -15.58 2.67 12.90
C ASP A 26 -16.29 3.73 12.06
N ALA A 27 -15.53 4.58 11.37
CA ALA A 27 -16.09 5.58 10.46
C ALA A 27 -16.83 4.94 9.28
N PHE A 28 -16.25 3.90 8.67
CA PHE A 28 -16.87 3.14 7.60
C PHE A 28 -18.13 2.44 8.06
N ALA A 29 -18.09 1.79 9.22
CA ALA A 29 -19.24 1.11 9.81
C ALA A 29 -20.41 2.08 10.07
N ARG A 30 -20.15 3.25 10.68
CA ARG A 30 -21.18 4.27 10.92
C ARG A 30 -21.80 4.83 9.63
N ALA A 31 -20.99 4.95 8.58
CA ALA A 31 -21.45 5.44 7.28
C ALA A 31 -22.06 4.36 6.38
N GLY A 32 -22.04 3.09 6.81
CA GLY A 32 -22.52 1.97 6.00
C GLY A 32 -21.64 1.68 4.77
N VAL A 33 -20.37 2.09 4.78
CA VAL A 33 -19.41 1.80 3.70
C VAL A 33 -18.92 0.35 3.85
N PRO A 34 -19.15 -0.53 2.86
CA PRO A 34 -18.74 -1.93 2.97
C PRO A 34 -17.21 -2.04 2.96
N ALA A 35 -16.64 -2.75 3.93
CA ALA A 35 -15.23 -3.10 3.98
C ALA A 35 -15.06 -4.51 4.58
N ALA A 36 -14.20 -5.30 3.94
CA ALA A 36 -13.92 -6.69 4.33
C ALA A 36 -12.69 -6.77 5.23
N GLU A 37 -11.61 -6.06 4.88
CA GLU A 37 -10.33 -6.18 5.57
C GLU A 37 -9.60 -4.84 5.63
N PHE A 38 -8.81 -4.65 6.69
CA PHE A 38 -7.96 -3.48 6.92
C PHE A 38 -6.55 -3.97 7.22
N GLN A 39 -5.55 -3.41 6.53
CA GLN A 39 -4.18 -3.89 6.58
C GLN A 39 -3.19 -2.72 6.66
N HIS A 40 -2.16 -2.86 7.49
CA HIS A 40 -0.98 -1.99 7.46
C HIS A 40 0.03 -2.55 6.45
N ILE A 41 0.33 -1.76 5.43
CA ILE A 41 1.22 -2.10 4.31
C ILE A 41 2.38 -1.09 4.23
N GLY A 42 3.18 -1.17 3.17
CA GLY A 42 4.27 -0.23 2.94
C GLY A 42 5.46 -0.40 3.89
N SER A 43 6.39 0.55 3.85
CA SER A 43 7.66 0.42 4.57
C SER A 43 7.51 0.48 6.09
N THR A 44 6.57 1.29 6.60
CA THR A 44 6.36 1.44 8.05
C THR A 44 5.78 0.18 8.68
N ALA A 45 5.29 -0.78 7.88
CA ALA A 45 4.85 -2.08 8.33
C ALA A 45 5.98 -3.11 8.43
N VAL A 46 7.22 -2.80 8.03
CA VAL A 46 8.35 -3.74 8.05
C VAL A 46 9.27 -3.39 9.23
N PRO A 47 9.35 -4.25 10.28
CA PRO A 47 10.22 -4.00 11.42
C PRO A 47 11.69 -3.81 11.01
N GLY A 48 12.32 -2.78 11.55
CA GLY A 48 13.73 -2.46 11.29
C GLY A 48 14.01 -1.71 9.98
N LEU A 49 13.02 -1.53 9.10
CA LEU A 49 13.20 -0.83 7.83
C LEU A 49 13.04 0.69 8.00
N ALA A 50 14.08 1.46 7.69
CA ALA A 50 13.98 2.93 7.66
C ALA A 50 13.01 3.40 6.57
N ALA A 51 12.23 4.44 6.86
CA ALA A 51 11.16 4.87 5.97
C ALA A 51 10.86 6.37 6.10
N LYS A 52 10.13 6.90 5.12
CA LYS A 52 9.36 8.13 5.34
C LYS A 52 8.32 7.80 6.43
N PRO A 53 8.14 8.63 7.48
CA PRO A 53 7.23 8.32 8.58
C PRO A 53 5.76 8.55 8.19
N TYR A 54 5.30 7.91 7.11
CA TYR A 54 3.92 7.90 6.64
C TYR A 54 3.39 6.47 6.72
N LEU A 55 2.19 6.32 7.26
CA LEU A 55 1.51 5.02 7.29
C LEU A 55 0.88 4.75 5.93
N ASP A 56 1.15 3.60 5.33
CA ASP A 56 0.38 3.11 4.18
C ASP A 56 -0.65 2.10 4.71
N LEU A 57 -1.92 2.44 4.59
CA LEU A 57 -3.05 1.62 5.03
C LEU A 57 -3.84 1.15 3.82
N GLN A 58 -4.34 -0.08 3.86
CA GLN A 58 -5.16 -0.68 2.82
C GLN A 58 -6.49 -1.13 3.39
N VAL A 59 -7.58 -0.86 2.66
CA VAL A 59 -8.92 -1.37 2.93
C VAL A 59 -9.38 -2.16 1.72
N LEU A 60 -9.82 -3.40 1.95
CA LEU A 60 -10.38 -4.26 0.91
C LEU A 60 -11.89 -4.15 0.91
N VAL A 61 -12.47 -3.87 -0.25
CA VAL A 61 -13.92 -3.71 -0.46
C VAL A 61 -14.42 -4.69 -1.54
N PRO A 62 -15.69 -5.12 -1.51
CA PRO A 62 -16.23 -6.00 -2.55
C PRO A 62 -16.38 -5.30 -3.91
N ALA A 63 -16.62 -3.98 -3.88
CA ALA A 63 -16.69 -3.09 -5.03
C ALA A 63 -16.26 -1.69 -4.59
N ILE A 64 -15.72 -0.89 -5.52
CA ILE A 64 -15.33 0.49 -5.21
C ILE A 64 -16.59 1.28 -4.83
N PRO A 65 -16.65 1.81 -3.59
CA PRO A 65 -17.79 2.58 -3.12
C PRO A 65 -17.85 3.96 -3.76
N ASP A 66 -19.02 4.61 -3.65
CA ASP A 66 -19.18 6.01 -4.05
C ASP A 66 -18.22 6.93 -3.27
N GLU A 67 -17.46 7.76 -4.00
CA GLU A 67 -16.46 8.65 -3.41
C GLU A 67 -17.08 9.64 -2.41
N ARG A 68 -18.32 10.10 -2.64
CA ARG A 68 -18.96 11.06 -1.71
C ARG A 68 -19.28 10.38 -0.39
N ALA A 69 -19.80 9.15 -0.41
CA ALA A 69 -20.05 8.37 0.79
C ALA A 69 -18.75 8.12 1.59
N VAL A 70 -17.67 7.74 0.92
CA VAL A 70 -16.35 7.54 1.58
C VAL A 70 -15.82 8.86 2.15
N SER A 71 -15.88 9.94 1.38
CA SER A 71 -15.39 11.25 1.83
C SER A 71 -16.19 11.78 3.00
N ALA A 72 -17.50 11.56 3.04
CA ALA A 72 -18.34 11.89 4.18
C ALA A 72 -17.99 11.07 5.43
N ALA A 73 -17.68 9.78 5.27
CA ALA A 73 -17.25 8.92 6.37
C ALA A 73 -15.89 9.34 6.94
N LEU A 74 -14.94 9.68 6.08
CA LEU A 74 -13.56 10.01 6.42
C LEU A 74 -13.34 11.47 6.83
N GLY A 75 -14.24 12.38 6.45
CA GLY A 75 -14.17 13.81 6.75
C GLY A 75 -13.98 14.15 8.24
N PRO A 76 -14.72 13.54 9.18
CA PRO A 76 -14.50 13.74 10.62
C PRO A 76 -13.11 13.33 11.11
N LEU A 77 -12.45 12.44 10.38
CA LEU A 77 -11.07 12.03 10.62
C LEU A 77 -10.08 12.86 9.80
N LEU A 78 -10.48 13.97 9.17
CA LEU A 78 -9.64 14.83 8.31
C LEU A 78 -8.80 14.02 7.30
N ILE A 79 -9.35 12.90 6.81
CA ILE A 79 -8.73 12.09 5.77
C ILE A 79 -9.38 12.52 4.46
N GLU A 80 -8.56 13.08 3.57
CA GLU A 80 -9.00 13.78 2.37
C GLU A 80 -8.71 12.96 1.12
N ARG A 81 -9.56 13.12 0.11
CA ARG A 81 -9.38 12.47 -1.18
C ARG A 81 -8.11 13.03 -1.84
N ALA A 82 -7.17 12.14 -2.16
CA ALA A 82 -6.02 12.54 -2.96
C ALA A 82 -6.49 12.96 -4.35
N ARG A 83 -6.14 14.17 -4.76
CA ARG A 83 -6.27 14.62 -6.14
C ARG A 83 -4.86 14.62 -6.72
N GLY A 84 -4.64 13.81 -7.74
CA GLY A 84 -3.34 13.77 -8.43
C GLY A 84 -2.92 15.17 -8.87
N SER A 85 -1.63 15.36 -9.15
CA SER A 85 -1.14 16.60 -9.77
C SER A 85 -1.73 16.82 -11.18
N ARG A 86 -2.27 15.75 -11.78
CA ARG A 86 -3.02 15.70 -13.05
C ARG A 86 -4.23 14.75 -12.93
N PRO A 87 -5.30 14.93 -13.74
CA PRO A 87 -6.50 14.07 -13.70
C PRO A 87 -6.25 12.57 -13.93
N ASP A 88 -5.13 12.21 -14.54
CA ASP A 88 -4.70 10.86 -14.90
C ASP A 88 -3.47 10.40 -14.09
N SER A 89 -3.18 11.06 -12.96
CA SER A 89 -1.98 10.75 -12.18
C SER A 89 -1.98 9.27 -11.78
N PRO A 90 -0.97 8.49 -12.21
CA PRO A 90 -0.91 7.08 -11.90
C PRO A 90 -0.85 6.90 -10.38
N GLY A 91 -1.61 5.94 -9.86
CA GLY A 91 -1.62 5.65 -8.44
C GLY A 91 -2.64 6.41 -7.61
N VAL A 92 -3.54 7.23 -8.19
CA VAL A 92 -4.66 7.86 -7.47
C VAL A 92 -5.95 7.06 -7.65
N ASP A 93 -6.41 6.91 -8.89
CA ASP A 93 -7.64 6.20 -9.25
C ASP A 93 -7.39 4.76 -9.70
N THR A 94 -6.16 4.47 -10.11
CA THR A 94 -5.74 3.14 -10.57
C THR A 94 -4.38 2.80 -10.01
N ASP A 95 -4.19 1.54 -9.62
CA ASP A 95 -2.85 1.00 -9.37
C ASP A 95 -2.11 0.73 -10.68
N ILE A 96 -0.78 0.72 -10.60
CA ILE A 96 0.08 0.39 -11.73
C ILE A 96 0.02 -1.13 -11.94
N PRO A 97 -0.46 -1.63 -13.11
CA PRO A 97 -0.54 -3.06 -13.36
C PRO A 97 0.82 -3.73 -13.25
N ARG A 98 0.83 -4.93 -12.67
CA ARG A 98 2.04 -5.74 -12.52
C ARG A 98 2.16 -6.73 -13.68
N PRO A 99 3.37 -7.02 -14.20
CA PRO A 99 3.53 -8.01 -15.26
C PRO A 99 2.86 -9.35 -14.91
N GLY A 100 2.05 -9.88 -15.83
CA GLY A 100 1.31 -11.14 -15.62
C GLY A 100 0.07 -11.06 -14.73
N SER A 101 -0.29 -9.88 -14.22
CA SER A 101 -1.55 -9.68 -13.48
C SER A 101 -2.73 -9.40 -14.43
N ASP A 102 -3.93 -9.80 -14.02
CA ASP A 102 -5.16 -9.44 -14.73
C ASP A 102 -5.30 -7.91 -14.73
N PRO A 103 -5.40 -7.23 -15.88
CA PRO A 103 -5.56 -5.77 -15.94
C PRO A 103 -6.94 -5.30 -15.46
N ARG A 104 -7.89 -6.21 -15.22
CA ARG A 104 -9.18 -5.92 -14.58
C ARG A 104 -8.95 -5.74 -13.07
N HIS A 105 -9.73 -4.88 -12.43
CA HIS A 105 -9.70 -4.65 -10.97
C HIS A 105 -8.46 -3.91 -10.41
N HIS A 106 -7.93 -2.94 -11.15
CA HIS A 106 -6.91 -2.00 -10.65
C HIS A 106 -7.48 -0.67 -10.16
N GLU A 107 -8.80 -0.47 -10.30
CA GLU A 107 -9.50 0.68 -9.75
C GLU A 107 -9.32 0.75 -8.23
N LYS A 108 -9.08 1.96 -7.74
CA LYS A 108 -8.97 2.23 -6.31
C LYS A 108 -9.39 3.67 -6.00
N LEU A 109 -9.55 3.95 -4.72
CA LEU A 109 -9.55 5.33 -4.22
C LEU A 109 -8.32 5.53 -3.35
N LEU A 110 -7.68 6.70 -3.49
CA LEU A 110 -6.56 7.12 -2.65
C LEU A 110 -6.98 8.29 -1.78
N TYR A 111 -6.77 8.15 -0.48
CA TYR A 111 -6.97 9.21 0.50
C TYR A 111 -5.67 9.44 1.26
N PHE A 112 -5.52 10.62 1.84
CA PHE A 112 -4.36 10.95 2.65
C PHE A 112 -4.75 11.86 3.81
N ARG A 113 -3.89 11.89 4.83
CA ARG A 113 -3.98 12.86 5.92
C ARG A 113 -2.58 13.24 6.36
N GLU A 114 -2.33 14.54 6.45
CA GLU A 114 -1.17 15.09 7.14
C GLU A 114 -1.41 15.09 8.67
N LEU A 115 -0.34 14.82 9.42
CA LEU A 115 -0.33 14.76 10.87
C LEU A 115 0.75 15.69 11.43
N ASP A 116 0.87 15.72 12.76
CA ASP A 116 1.92 16.48 13.43
C ASP A 116 3.30 16.04 12.92
N GLN A 117 4.08 17.02 12.44
CA GLN A 117 5.42 16.78 11.89
C GLN A 117 6.41 16.30 12.98
N ASN A 118 6.11 16.56 14.25
CA ASN A 118 6.87 16.10 15.40
C ASN A 118 6.34 14.78 16.00
N GLY A 119 5.26 14.23 15.44
CA GLY A 119 4.69 12.97 15.87
C GLY A 119 5.51 11.76 15.39
N PRO A 120 5.20 10.54 15.91
CA PRO A 120 5.85 9.31 15.46
C PRO A 120 5.59 9.01 13.98
N VAL A 121 4.47 9.53 13.45
CA VAL A 121 4.12 9.51 12.03
C VAL A 121 3.69 10.92 11.63
N ARG A 122 4.09 11.34 10.44
CA ARG A 122 3.82 12.67 9.87
C ARG A 122 2.61 12.68 8.94
N GLY A 123 2.10 11.51 8.60
CA GLY A 123 0.88 11.38 7.81
C GLY A 123 0.46 9.93 7.60
N LEU A 124 -0.66 9.74 6.92
CA LEU A 124 -1.10 8.44 6.42
C LEU A 124 -1.62 8.56 4.99
N ILE A 125 -1.52 7.45 4.28
CA ILE A 125 -2.07 7.20 2.95
C ILE A 125 -3.02 6.01 3.10
N LEU A 126 -4.25 6.18 2.66
CA LEU A 126 -5.29 5.16 2.73
C LEU A 126 -5.66 4.74 1.31
N HIS A 127 -5.37 3.48 1.00
CA HIS A 127 -5.73 2.82 -0.25
C HIS A 127 -7.02 2.03 -0.06
N ILE A 128 -8.05 2.33 -0.86
CA ILE A 128 -9.28 1.55 -0.89
C ILE A 128 -9.28 0.76 -2.19
N ARG A 129 -9.15 -0.56 -2.09
CA ARG A 129 -9.01 -1.47 -3.23
C ARG A 129 -10.09 -2.53 -3.20
N ARG A 130 -10.44 -3.05 -4.37
CA ARG A 130 -11.24 -4.27 -4.43
C ARG A 130 -10.47 -5.44 -3.80
N GLY A 131 -11.18 -6.33 -3.10
CA GLY A 131 -10.59 -7.53 -2.52
C GLY A 131 -10.07 -8.55 -3.55
N ASP A 132 -10.53 -8.46 -4.81
CA ASP A 132 -10.04 -9.26 -5.93
C ASP A 132 -8.95 -8.55 -6.76
N SER A 133 -8.49 -7.38 -6.32
CA SER A 133 -7.42 -6.65 -7.00
C SER A 133 -6.09 -7.40 -6.87
N PRO A 134 -5.41 -7.78 -7.97
CA PRO A 134 -4.08 -8.39 -7.87
C PRO A 134 -3.09 -7.50 -7.12
N PHE A 135 -3.18 -6.18 -7.30
CA PHE A 135 -2.27 -5.25 -6.64
C PHE A 135 -2.45 -5.23 -5.11
N SER A 136 -3.67 -5.49 -4.62
CA SER A 136 -3.94 -5.60 -3.19
C SER A 136 -3.19 -6.76 -2.52
N ASP A 137 -3.04 -7.88 -3.22
CA ASP A 137 -2.25 -9.03 -2.77
C ASP A 137 -0.74 -8.77 -2.95
N PHE A 138 -0.35 -8.12 -4.05
CA PHE A 138 1.05 -7.76 -4.31
C PHE A 138 1.67 -6.97 -3.16
N VAL A 139 1.00 -5.92 -2.66
CA VAL A 139 1.57 -5.06 -1.60
C VAL A 139 1.68 -5.77 -0.25
N VAL A 140 0.81 -6.74 0.03
CA VAL A 140 0.87 -7.60 1.21
C VAL A 140 2.03 -8.59 1.06
N SER A 141 2.10 -9.26 -0.09
CA SER A 141 3.18 -10.20 -0.41
C SER A 141 4.56 -9.52 -0.39
N PHE A 142 4.66 -8.30 -0.90
CA PHE A 142 5.88 -7.49 -0.88
C PHE A 142 6.30 -7.12 0.55
N ARG A 143 5.35 -6.67 1.39
CA ARG A 143 5.60 -6.40 2.82
C ARG A 143 6.12 -7.65 3.52
N ASP A 144 5.45 -8.77 3.34
CA ASP A 144 5.79 -10.01 4.06
C ASP A 144 7.10 -10.61 3.57
N TRP A 145 7.42 -10.47 2.28
CA TRP A 145 8.73 -10.80 1.74
C TRP A 145 9.84 -9.96 2.37
N LEU A 146 9.69 -8.63 2.46
CA LEU A 146 10.67 -7.76 3.11
C LEU A 146 10.86 -8.09 4.61
N ARG A 147 9.80 -8.55 5.29
CA ARG A 147 9.89 -9.02 6.68
C ARG A 147 10.68 -10.32 6.82
N ALA A 148 10.57 -11.21 5.83
CA ALA A 148 11.19 -12.51 5.83
C ALA A 148 12.65 -12.50 5.32
N ASP A 149 13.03 -11.50 4.52
CA ASP A 149 14.35 -11.39 3.90
C ASP A 149 15.06 -10.08 4.31
N PRO A 150 15.94 -10.13 5.32
CA PRO A 150 16.72 -8.96 5.76
C PRO A 150 17.62 -8.38 4.67
N ALA A 151 18.13 -9.20 3.74
CA ALA A 151 18.98 -8.72 2.66
C ALA A 151 18.17 -7.89 1.64
N ALA A 152 16.98 -8.36 1.30
CA ALA A 152 16.02 -7.62 0.49
C ALA A 152 15.58 -6.31 1.15
N SER A 153 15.28 -6.35 2.45
CA SER A 153 14.94 -5.15 3.25
C SER A 153 16.07 -4.12 3.22
N ALA A 154 17.32 -4.55 3.40
CA ALA A 154 18.49 -3.67 3.32
C ALA A 154 18.73 -3.12 1.92
N GLU A 155 18.53 -3.90 0.85
CA GLU A 155 18.61 -3.41 -0.54
C GLU A 155 17.55 -2.33 -0.79
N TYR A 156 16.32 -2.60 -0.37
CA TYR A 156 15.21 -1.65 -0.53
C TYR A 156 15.45 -0.35 0.24
N GLU A 157 16.02 -0.43 1.45
CA GLU A 157 16.42 0.75 2.20
C GLU A 157 17.47 1.59 1.46
N ARG A 158 18.56 0.96 0.98
CA ARG A 158 19.62 1.66 0.24
C ARG A 158 19.06 2.38 -0.99
N LEU A 159 18.18 1.71 -1.74
CA LEU A 159 17.50 2.31 -2.88
C LEU A 159 16.68 3.54 -2.46
N LYS A 160 15.86 3.44 -1.40
CA LYS A 160 15.05 4.57 -0.94
C LYS A 160 15.88 5.76 -0.51
N ARG A 161 17.00 5.53 0.20
CA ARG A 161 17.92 6.60 0.62
C ARG A 161 18.56 7.28 -0.59
N HIS A 162 19.09 6.49 -1.51
CA HIS A 162 19.66 6.99 -2.76
C HIS A 162 18.64 7.82 -3.56
N LEU A 163 17.42 7.33 -3.73
CA LEU A 163 16.36 8.08 -4.43
C LEU A 163 15.94 9.36 -3.69
N ALA A 164 15.93 9.35 -2.36
CA ALA A 164 15.62 10.55 -1.58
C ALA A 164 16.71 11.63 -1.75
N GLU A 165 17.97 11.22 -1.84
CA GLU A 165 19.12 12.11 -2.12
C GLU A 165 19.09 12.66 -3.54
N GLU A 166 18.93 11.80 -4.55
CA GLU A 166 18.90 12.21 -5.97
C GLU A 166 17.74 13.14 -6.31
N ASN A 167 16.58 12.92 -5.68
CA ASN A 167 15.37 13.70 -5.94
C ASN A 167 15.19 14.87 -4.97
N ALA A 168 16.19 15.21 -4.15
CA ALA A 168 16.10 16.28 -3.15
C ALA A 168 15.81 17.67 -3.76
N HIS A 169 16.15 17.84 -5.04
CA HIS A 169 15.97 19.09 -5.79
C HIS A 169 15.17 18.90 -7.09
N ALA A 170 14.61 17.72 -7.33
CA ALA A 170 13.87 17.44 -8.56
C ALA A 170 12.55 18.21 -8.58
N ALA A 171 12.25 18.85 -9.72
CA ALA A 171 10.97 19.52 -9.96
C ALA A 171 9.85 18.52 -10.29
N ASP A 172 10.20 17.28 -10.66
CA ASP A 172 9.29 16.22 -11.08
C ASP A 172 9.65 14.88 -10.41
N TYR A 173 8.63 14.07 -10.11
CA TYR A 173 8.70 12.83 -9.33
C TYR A 173 8.84 11.56 -10.19
N ASP A 174 9.05 11.75 -11.50
CA ASP A 174 9.05 10.69 -12.50
C ASP A 174 10.22 9.71 -12.39
N ASP A 175 11.44 10.18 -12.11
CA ASP A 175 12.63 9.31 -11.91
C ASP A 175 12.50 8.46 -10.65
N TYR A 176 12.02 9.06 -9.56
CA TYR A 176 11.69 8.36 -8.32
C TYR A 176 10.70 7.21 -8.53
N THR A 177 9.67 7.46 -9.35
CA THR A 177 8.63 6.47 -9.68
C THR A 177 9.19 5.34 -10.54
N ARG A 178 10.02 5.66 -11.57
CA ARG A 178 10.66 4.66 -12.43
C ARG A 178 11.58 3.71 -11.66
N ALA A 179 12.47 4.24 -10.83
CA ALA A 179 13.44 3.43 -10.10
C ALA A 179 12.78 2.48 -9.09
N LYS A 180 11.70 2.94 -8.43
CA LYS A 180 10.88 2.09 -7.58
C LYS A 180 10.16 0.99 -8.35
N SER A 181 9.60 1.30 -9.52
CA SER A 181 8.95 0.30 -10.37
C SER A 181 9.93 -0.80 -10.77
N ALA A 182 11.17 -0.45 -11.15
CA ALA A 182 12.20 -1.43 -11.51
C ALA A 182 12.59 -2.35 -10.33
N PHE A 183 12.63 -1.83 -9.09
CA PHE A 183 12.83 -2.66 -7.91
C PHE A 183 11.64 -3.59 -7.66
N MET A 184 10.41 -3.09 -7.79
CA MET A 184 9.20 -3.88 -7.62
C MET A 184 9.10 -5.02 -8.65
N ASP A 185 9.57 -4.82 -9.89
CA ASP A 185 9.67 -5.88 -10.91
C ASP A 185 10.61 -7.02 -10.49
N ARG A 186 11.78 -6.67 -9.95
CA ARG A 186 12.70 -7.68 -9.41
C ARG A 186 12.13 -8.38 -8.19
N ALA A 187 11.54 -7.62 -7.27
CA ALA A 187 10.92 -8.15 -6.07
C ALA A 187 9.77 -9.11 -6.40
N GLN A 188 8.95 -8.79 -7.40
CA GLN A 188 7.90 -9.67 -7.89
C GLN A 188 8.44 -11.05 -8.30
N THR A 189 9.56 -11.06 -9.03
CA THR A 189 10.22 -12.29 -9.45
C THR A 189 10.79 -13.04 -8.25
N ALA A 190 11.50 -12.34 -7.37
CA ALA A 190 12.17 -12.91 -6.20
C ALA A 190 11.18 -13.53 -5.20
N MET A 191 10.03 -12.88 -4.99
CA MET A 191 8.98 -13.37 -4.09
C MET A 191 8.08 -14.43 -4.74
N GLY A 192 8.27 -14.72 -6.04
CA GLY A 192 7.48 -15.70 -6.79
C GLY A 192 6.01 -15.31 -6.90
N TRP A 193 5.72 -14.03 -7.18
CA TRP A 193 4.36 -13.50 -7.23
C TRP A 193 3.78 -13.39 -8.67
N PRO A 194 2.49 -13.71 -8.88
CA PRO A 194 1.55 -14.25 -7.88
C PRO A 194 1.98 -15.66 -7.45
N ARG A 195 1.80 -15.97 -6.16
CA ARG A 195 2.12 -17.31 -5.65
C ARG A 195 1.35 -18.32 -6.47
N ALA A 196 2.05 -19.29 -7.05
CA ALA A 196 1.39 -20.41 -7.72
C ALA A 196 0.37 -21.00 -6.74
N SER A 197 -0.90 -21.07 -7.15
CA SER A 197 -1.92 -21.76 -6.37
C SER A 197 -1.38 -23.17 -6.12
N ALA A 198 -1.37 -23.62 -4.86
CA ALA A 198 -1.12 -25.02 -4.58
C ALA A 198 -2.08 -25.84 -5.47
N PRO A 199 -1.61 -26.88 -6.19
CA PRO A 199 -2.50 -27.68 -7.00
C PRO A 199 -3.65 -28.13 -6.10
N SER A 200 -4.88 -27.82 -6.51
CA SER A 200 -6.04 -28.38 -5.84
C SER A 200 -5.82 -29.88 -5.81
N SER A 201 -5.82 -30.46 -4.62
CA SER A 201 -5.81 -31.91 -4.45
C SER A 201 -7.11 -32.42 -5.05
N GLY A 202 -7.09 -32.64 -6.37
CA GLY A 202 -8.18 -33.20 -7.13
C GLY A 202 -8.47 -34.57 -6.55
N THR A 203 -9.67 -34.71 -6.00
CA THR A 203 -10.25 -35.98 -5.61
C THR A 203 -10.07 -36.97 -6.76
N ALA A 204 -9.25 -37.99 -6.54
CA ALA A 204 -9.15 -39.11 -7.48
C ALA A 204 -10.55 -39.73 -7.63
N PRO A 205 -11.02 -40.03 -8.86
CA PRO A 205 -12.27 -40.73 -9.02
C PRO A 205 -12.13 -42.13 -8.44
N SER A 206 -12.99 -42.46 -7.47
CA SER A 206 -13.19 -43.82 -7.00
C SER A 206 -13.54 -44.69 -8.20
N LEU A 207 -12.65 -45.61 -8.55
CA LEU A 207 -12.97 -46.74 -9.43
C LEU A 207 -13.80 -47.70 -8.59
N GLU A 208 -15.12 -47.68 -8.77
CA GLU A 208 -15.98 -48.78 -8.39
C GLU A 208 -15.67 -49.98 -9.31
N GLY A 209 -15.37 -51.12 -8.68
CA GLY A 209 -15.28 -52.44 -9.28
C GLY A 209 -16.07 -53.41 -8.42
#